data_AF-A0A3M2E2C2-F1
#
_entry.id   AF-A0A3M2E2C2-F1
#
_cell.length_a   1.000
_cell.length_b   1.000
_cell.length_c   1.000
_cell.angle_alpha   90.00
_cell.angle_beta   90.00
_cell.angle_gamma   90.00
#
_symmetry.space_group_name_H-M   'P 1'
#
loop_
_entity.id
_entity.type
_entity.pdbx_description
1 polymer ?
#
loop_
_entity_poly.entity_id
_entity_poly.type
_entity_poly.pdbx_seq_one_letter_code
_entity_poly.pdbx_strand_id
1 'polypeptide(L)'
;MQIEAIEIGPVRASADQRALSARIVFRFHDKAGRPAAAHFLGKTERAEDDTASKVAERLVWDAYRQLVRMPEFRSGREEVSFADAVSLGAAA
;
A
#
# COMPACT_ATOMS: atom_id res chain seq x y z
N MET A 1 2.09 -16.82 4.17
CA MET A 1 1.02 -15.95 4.71
C MET A 1 -0.10 -15.97 3.70
N GLN A 2 -1.29 -16.42 4.09
CA GLN A 2 -2.46 -16.49 3.21
C GLN A 2 -3.39 -15.33 3.54
N ILE A 3 -3.60 -14.43 2.56
CA ILE A 3 -4.54 -13.32 2.69
C ILE A 3 -5.95 -13.84 2.43
N GLU A 4 -6.88 -13.50 3.31
CA GLU A 4 -8.28 -13.91 3.22
C GLU A 4 -9.16 -12.81 2.66
N ALA A 5 -8.85 -11.56 3.02
CA ALA A 5 -9.58 -10.40 2.56
C ALA A 5 -8.67 -9.17 2.49
N ILE A 6 -8.98 -8.31 1.52
CA ILE A 6 -8.38 -6.98 1.38
C ILE A 6 -9.53 -5.98 1.42
N GLU A 7 -9.47 -5.04 2.36
CA GLU A 7 -10.42 -3.93 2.44
C GLU A 7 -9.72 -2.65 2.04
N ILE A 8 -10.36 -1.87 1.17
CA ILE A 8 -9.89 -0.58 0.70
C ILE A 8 -10.88 0.48 1.18
N GLY A 9 -10.39 1.42 1.99
CA GLY A 9 -11.15 2.58 2.41
C GLY A 9 -11.36 3.58 1.27
N PRO A 10 -12.17 4.63 1.49
CA PRO A 10 -12.40 5.65 0.47
C PRO A 10 -11.07 6.33 0.10
N VAL A 11 -10.85 6.52 -1.21
CA VAL A 11 -9.71 7.28 -1.73
C VAL A 11 -9.93 8.75 -1.47
N ARG A 12 -8.93 9.42 -0.89
CA ARG A 12 -8.94 10.84 -0.56
C ARG A 12 -7.77 11.54 -1.23
N ALA A 13 -8.05 12.68 -1.85
CA ALA A 13 -7.03 13.59 -2.32
C ALA A 13 -6.45 14.42 -1.14
N SER A 14 -5.18 14.75 -1.25
CA SER A 14 -4.49 15.75 -0.43
C SER A 14 -5.02 17.16 -0.71
N ALA A 15 -4.74 18.11 0.19
CA ALA A 15 -5.22 19.49 0.08
C ALA A 15 -4.74 20.22 -1.18
N ASP A 16 -3.51 19.93 -1.63
CA ASP A 16 -2.94 20.45 -2.87
C ASP A 16 -3.32 19.63 -4.13
N GLN A 17 -4.13 18.58 -3.94
CA GLN A 17 -4.59 17.64 -4.95
C GLN A 17 -3.48 16.87 -5.69
N ARG A 18 -2.24 16.88 -5.20
CA ARG A 18 -1.10 16.22 -5.87
C ARG A 18 -0.95 14.75 -5.52
N ALA A 19 -1.53 14.34 -4.40
CA ALA A 19 -1.46 12.95 -3.91
C ALA A 19 -2.85 12.39 -3.58
N LEU A 20 -3.00 11.09 -3.77
CA LEU A 20 -4.15 10.28 -3.39
C LEU A 20 -3.74 9.33 -2.25
N SER A 21 -4.68 9.06 -1.35
CA SER A 21 -4.45 8.15 -0.23
C SER A 21 -5.67 7.31 0.09
N ALA A 22 -5.45 6.10 0.59
CA ALA A 22 -6.51 5.23 1.10
C ALA A 22 -5.99 4.37 2.24
N ARG A 23 -6.91 3.96 3.12
CA ARG A 23 -6.61 2.91 4.10
C ARG A 23 -6.70 1.54 3.41
N ILE A 24 -5.71 0.69 3.61
CA ILE A 24 -5.71 -0.69 3.14
C ILE A 24 -5.62 -1.60 4.36
N VAL A 25 -6.47 -2.62 4.42
CA VAL A 25 -6.44 -3.63 5.49
C VAL A 25 -6.31 -5.00 4.87
N PHE A 26 -5.29 -5.75 5.30
CA PHE A 26 -5.14 -7.16 4.98
C PHE A 26 -5.58 -7.98 6.16
N ARG A 27 -6.52 -8.92 5.97
CA ARG A 27 -6.85 -9.96 6.94
C ARG A 27 -6.20 -11.26 6.52
N PHE A 28 -5.52 -11.93 7.45
CA PHE A 28 -4.77 -13.16 7.20
C PHE A 28 -4.62 -14.00 8.47
N HIS A 29 -4.19 -15.24 8.33
CA HIS A 29 -3.76 -16.07 9.46
C HIS A 29 -2.25 -15.95 9.69
N ASP A 30 -1.84 -15.72 10.94
CA ASP A 30 -0.42 -15.71 11.33
C ASP A 30 0.21 -17.12 11.25
N LYS A 31 1.50 -17.24 11.56
CA LYS A 31 2.22 -18.53 11.50
C LYS A 31 1.66 -19.59 12.46
N ALA A 32 0.95 -19.18 13.51
CA ALA A 32 0.30 -20.07 14.45
C ALA A 32 -1.15 -20.37 14.06
N GLY A 33 -1.60 -19.94 12.87
CA GLY A 33 -2.97 -20.12 12.41
C GLY A 33 -3.99 -19.24 13.15
N ARG A 34 -3.57 -18.14 13.76
CA ARG A 34 -4.48 -17.20 14.44
C ARG A 34 -4.89 -16.06 13.51
N PRO A 35 -6.17 -15.62 13.54
CA PRO A 35 -6.60 -14.46 12.77
C PRO A 35 -5.79 -13.21 13.14
N ALA A 36 -5.31 -12.51 12.13
CA ALA A 36 -4.54 -11.28 12.24
C ALA A 36 -4.97 -10.27 11.17
N ALA A 37 -4.68 -9.00 11.43
CA ALA A 37 -4.86 -7.94 10.47
C ALA A 37 -3.62 -7.04 10.40
N ALA A 38 -3.34 -6.52 9.22
CA ALA A 38 -2.36 -5.47 9.00
C ALA A 38 -3.03 -4.24 8.37
N HIS A 39 -2.81 -3.08 8.97
CA HIS A 39 -3.38 -1.81 8.53
C HIS A 39 -2.31 -0.91 7.94
N PHE A 40 -2.57 -0.41 6.72
CA PHE A 40 -1.73 0.54 6.02
C PHE A 40 -2.51 1.80 5.62
N LEU A 41 -1.82 2.93 5.59
CA LEU A 41 -2.29 4.14 4.90
C LEU A 41 -1.41 4.32 3.66
N GLY A 42 -1.90 3.87 2.51
CA GLY A 42 -1.20 4.05 1.25
C GLY A 42 -1.31 5.49 0.77
N LYS A 43 -0.25 6.00 0.15
CA LYS A 43 -0.21 7.28 -0.55
C LYS A 43 0.42 7.08 -1.92
N THR A 44 -0.06 7.78 -2.93
CA THR A 44 0.50 7.76 -4.28
C THR A 44 0.31 9.13 -4.92
N GLU A 45 1.18 9.51 -5.84
CA GLU A 45 0.98 10.72 -6.63
C GLU A 45 -0.24 10.56 -7.54
N ARG A 46 -0.93 11.68 -7.79
CA ARG A 46 -2.07 11.76 -8.68
C ARG A 46 -1.58 11.99 -10.11
N ALA A 47 -2.00 11.14 -11.03
CA ALA A 47 -1.83 11.34 -12.47
C ALA A 47 -3.10 11.88 -13.14
N GLU A 48 -2.96 12.54 -14.28
CA GLU A 48 -4.11 13.09 -15.04
C GLU A 48 -5.06 12.01 -15.56
N ASP A 49 -4.57 10.80 -15.83
CA ASP A 49 -5.32 9.65 -16.36
C ASP A 49 -5.65 8.58 -15.30
N ASP A 50 -5.53 8.92 -14.02
CA ASP A 50 -5.82 8.01 -12.91
C ASP A 50 -7.32 7.66 -12.88
N THR A 51 -7.62 6.40 -13.13
CA THR A 51 -8.93 5.82 -12.79
C THR A 51 -8.91 5.37 -11.32
N ALA A 52 -10.09 5.35 -10.68
CA ALA A 52 -10.20 4.84 -9.31
C ALA A 52 -9.65 3.40 -9.16
N SER A 53 -9.82 2.56 -10.20
CA SER A 53 -9.29 1.20 -10.23
C SER A 53 -7.76 1.15 -10.26
N LYS A 54 -7.10 1.94 -11.13
CA LYS A 54 -5.63 2.03 -11.20
C LYS A 54 -5.03 2.50 -9.88
N VAL A 55 -5.64 3.51 -9.27
CA VAL A 55 -5.20 4.06 -7.98
C VAL A 55 -5.33 3.01 -6.87
N ALA A 56 -6.48 2.32 -6.81
CA ALA A 56 -6.71 1.27 -5.81
C ALA A 56 -5.71 0.11 -5.97
N GLU A 57 -5.44 -0.33 -7.20
CA GLU A 57 -4.49 -1.40 -7.50
C GLU A 57 -3.07 -1.04 -7.04
N ARG A 58 -2.60 0.17 -7.39
CA ARG A 58 -1.28 0.69 -6.99
C ARG A 58 -1.14 0.73 -5.47
N LEU A 59 -2.13 1.30 -4.77
CA LEU A 59 -2.14 1.39 -3.30
C LEU A 59 -2.15 0.03 -2.61
N VAL A 60 -2.91 -0.95 -3.13
CA VAL A 60 -2.92 -2.32 -2.60
C VAL A 60 -1.58 -3.00 -2.82
N TRP A 61 -0.99 -2.86 -4.01
CA TRP A 61 0.28 -3.50 -4.32
C TRP A 61 1.43 -2.98 -3.46
N ASP A 62 1.50 -1.66 -3.26
CA ASP A 62 2.51 -1.07 -2.39
C ASP A 62 2.32 -1.48 -0.93
N ALA A 63 1.08 -1.50 -0.43
CA ALA A 63 0.78 -1.97 0.92
C ALA A 63 1.10 -3.48 1.09
N TYR A 64 0.86 -4.30 0.07
CA TYR A 64 1.21 -5.72 0.07
C TYR A 64 2.73 -5.93 0.12
N ARG A 65 3.50 -5.15 -0.65
CA ARG A 65 4.97 -5.20 -0.60
C ARG A 65 5.50 -4.90 0.81
N GLN A 66 4.90 -3.94 1.51
CA GLN A 66 5.27 -3.64 2.90
C GLN A 66 4.91 -4.77 3.85
N LEU A 67 3.71 -5.35 3.70
CA LEU A 67 3.29 -6.50 4.51
C LEU A 67 4.24 -7.69 4.38
N VAL A 68 4.74 -7.98 3.16
CA VAL A 68 5.71 -9.06 2.93
C VAL A 68 7.06 -8.75 3.58
N ARG A 69 7.50 -7.48 3.57
CA ARG A 69 8.74 -7.05 4.24
C ARG A 69 8.64 -7.04 5.76
N MET A 70 7.43 -6.88 6.30
CA MET A 70 7.16 -6.77 7.74
C MET A 70 6.10 -7.80 8.19
N PRO A 71 6.41 -9.11 8.18
CA PRO A 71 5.43 -10.17 8.43
C PRO A 71 4.80 -10.17 9.85
N GLU A 72 5.44 -9.50 10.80
CA GLU A 72 4.95 -9.35 12.18
C GLU A 72 4.19 -8.04 12.40
N PHE A 73 4.18 -7.15 11.41
CA PHE A 73 3.47 -5.89 11.50
C PHE A 73 1.96 -6.12 11.56
N ARG A 74 1.29 -5.33 12.40
CA ARG A 74 -0.16 -5.38 12.63
C ARG A 74 -0.83 -4.02 12.40
N SER A 75 -0.12 -2.94 12.70
CA SER A 75 -0.61 -1.58 12.45
C SER A 75 0.55 -0.60 12.41
N GLY A 76 0.47 0.37 11.53
CA GLY A 76 1.32 1.55 11.58
C GLY A 76 1.12 2.43 10.36
N ARG A 77 1.47 3.70 10.53
CA ARG A 77 1.53 4.68 9.46
C ARG A 77 3.00 4.86 9.14
N GLU A 78 3.50 4.08 8.20
CA GLU A 78 4.84 4.28 7.66
C GLU A 78 4.69 5.10 6.38
N GLU A 79 5.11 6.36 6.44
CA GLU A 79 5.17 7.23 5.27
C GLU A 79 6.43 6.88 4.49
N VAL A 80 6.33 5.82 3.67
CA VAL A 80 7.43 5.43 2.80
C VAL A 80 7.29 6.21 1.49
N SER A 81 8.03 7.31 1.38
CA SER A 81 8.21 8.02 0.11
C SER A 81 9.20 7.23 -0.74
N PHE A 82 8.76 6.76 -1.91
CA PHE A 82 9.64 6.18 -2.92
C PHE A 82 9.75 7.14 -4.10
N ALA A 83 10.34 8.31 -3.85
CA ALA A 83 11.19 8.90 -4.88
C ALA A 83 12.51 8.10 -4.87
N ASP A 84 13.08 7.81 -6.04
CA ASP A 84 14.44 7.25 -6.22
C ASP A 84 14.64 5.73 -6.14
N ALA A 85 13.80 4.94 -6.83
CA ALA A 85 14.19 3.60 -7.28
C ALA A 85 14.14 3.42 -8.81
N VAL A 86 14.35 4.51 -9.57
CA VAL A 86 14.75 4.45 -10.98
C VAL A 86 16.16 4.99 -11.13
N SER A 87 17.12 4.15 -10.77
CA SER A 87 18.41 4.10 -11.46
C SER A 87 18.72 2.63 -11.66
N LEU A 88 17.96 2.01 -12.58
CA LEU A 88 18.49 0.87 -13.32
C LEU A 88 19.71 1.43 -14.07
N GLY A 89 20.90 0.98 -13.63
CA GLY A 89 22.18 1.43 -14.16
C GLY A 89 22.19 1.38 -15.68
N ALA A 90 22.23 2.57 -16.28
CA ALA A 90 22.94 2.79 -17.52
C ALA A 90 24.41 3.04 -17.16
N ALA A 91 25.17 1.95 -17.04
CA ALA A 91 26.63 1.86 -17.09
C ALA A 91 26.95 0.35 -16.94
N ALA A 92 27.64 -0.34 -17.85
CA ALA A 92 28.55 0.06 -18.91
C ALA A 92 28.45 -0.93 -20.08
#